data_AF-A0A537UUH0-F1
#
_entry.id   AF-A0A537UUH0-F1
#
_cell.length_a   1.000
_cell.length_b   1.000
_cell.length_c   1.000
_cell.angle_alpha   90.00
_cell.angle_beta   90.00
_cell.angle_gamma   90.00
#
_symmetry.space_group_name_H-M   'P 1'
#
loop_
_entity.id
_entity.type
_entity.pdbx_description
1 polymer ?
#
loop_
_entity_poly.entity_id
_entity_poly.type
_entity_poly.pdbx_seq_one_letter_code
_entity_poly.pdbx_strand_id
1 'polypeptide(L)'
;MNSYARKNPEEQPGVSPSPEDDHIAPAPRVSVQAFCETAETAAAVHSAAEDRRLGKAHLKVEMGGMAAAIEAYHTAPTPNVIILETEGRSDILGGLDHLATVCDSGTRVVVIGNVNDVTLYRELVRRGVSDYVIGPVDALDVVRSICGLFSALEAKAIGRIIAIVGAKGGVGASTVAHNVAWAIARDVGLDSVVADLDLAFGTAGLDYNQDPSQGIANAVFSPDRIDTAFVDRLLSKCTDHLSLLAAPATLERVYDFGDEAFDTIFDSLRITTPCIVL
;
A
#
# COMPACT_ATOMS: atom_id res chain seq x y z
N MET A 1 71.26 5.26 -1.82
CA MET A 1 70.33 4.16 -1.49
C MET A 1 68.96 4.78 -1.22
N ASN A 2 68.05 4.60 -2.18
CA ASN A 2 66.58 4.73 -2.19
C ASN A 2 65.93 5.89 -1.41
N SER A 3 65.46 6.98 -2.04
CA SER A 3 64.25 7.08 -2.90
C SER A 3 63.02 6.44 -2.30
N TYR A 4 62.13 7.25 -1.69
CA TYR A 4 60.68 7.05 -1.69
C TYR A 4 59.99 8.43 -1.59
N ALA A 5 59.65 8.98 -2.75
CA ALA A 5 58.69 10.06 -2.88
C ALA A 5 57.30 9.55 -2.48
N ARG A 6 56.59 10.29 -1.64
CA ARG A 6 55.17 10.05 -1.35
C ARG A 6 54.37 10.25 -2.64
N LYS A 7 53.88 9.15 -3.21
CA LYS A 7 52.87 9.14 -4.27
C LYS A 7 51.50 9.37 -3.62
N ASN A 8 50.79 10.40 -4.07
CA ASN A 8 49.36 10.57 -3.78
C ASN A 8 48.61 9.28 -4.17
N PRO A 9 47.64 8.81 -3.38
CA PRO A 9 46.70 7.80 -3.86
C PRO A 9 45.87 8.42 -4.97
N GLU A 10 45.97 7.85 -6.16
CA GLU A 10 45.10 8.13 -7.29
C GLU A 10 43.64 7.94 -6.84
N GLU A 11 42.82 8.97 -7.04
CA GLU A 11 41.36 8.92 -6.92
C GLU A 11 40.85 7.80 -7.82
N GLN A 12 40.39 6.71 -7.21
CA GLN A 12 39.58 5.72 -7.90
C GLN A 12 38.29 6.41 -8.33
N PRO A 13 37.91 6.39 -9.63
CA PRO A 13 36.63 6.90 -10.04
C PRO A 13 35.55 6.12 -9.30
N GLY A 14 34.69 6.86 -8.60
CA GLY A 14 33.64 6.31 -7.76
C GLY A 14 32.89 5.21 -8.48
N VAL A 15 32.91 4.02 -7.88
CA VAL A 15 31.99 2.94 -8.21
C VAL A 15 30.60 3.54 -8.07
N SER A 16 29.95 3.80 -9.19
CA SER A 16 28.52 4.08 -9.25
C SER A 16 27.81 2.99 -8.46
N PRO A 17 26.89 3.31 -7.53
CA PRO A 17 26.12 2.27 -6.87
C PRO A 17 25.46 1.45 -7.97
N SER A 18 25.72 0.14 -7.96
CA SER A 18 24.96 -0.83 -8.73
C SER A 18 23.47 -0.56 -8.49
N PRO A 19 22.60 -0.63 -9.51
CA PRO A 19 21.17 -0.45 -9.29
C PRO A 19 20.77 -1.46 -8.23
N GLU A 20 20.33 -0.95 -7.07
CA GLU A 20 19.69 -1.76 -6.05
C GLU A 20 18.61 -2.56 -6.78
N ASP A 21 18.52 -3.87 -6.52
CA ASP A 21 17.40 -4.67 -7.02
C ASP A 21 16.12 -3.89 -6.71
N ASP A 22 15.50 -3.34 -7.76
CA ASP A 22 14.32 -2.48 -7.76
C ASP A 22 13.15 -3.30 -7.20
N HIS A 23 13.10 -3.44 -5.87
CA HIS A 23 12.06 -4.17 -5.20
C HIS A 23 10.79 -3.32 -5.27
N ILE A 24 10.03 -3.50 -6.34
CA ILE A 24 8.72 -2.88 -6.50
C ILE A 24 7.77 -3.60 -5.52
N ALA A 25 7.39 -2.91 -4.45
CA ALA A 25 6.38 -3.38 -3.50
C ALA A 25 5.03 -3.59 -4.21
N PRO A 26 4.23 -4.59 -3.82
CA PRO A 26 2.91 -4.82 -4.41
C PRO A 26 1.95 -3.66 -4.07
N ALA A 27 1.09 -3.33 -5.02
CA ALA A 27 0.08 -2.29 -4.81
C ALA A 27 -1.02 -2.76 -3.82
N PRO A 28 -1.57 -1.85 -3.00
CA PRO A 28 -2.74 -2.15 -2.18
C PRO A 28 -4.00 -2.38 -3.03
N ARG A 29 -5.12 -2.75 -2.40
CA ARG A 29 -6.41 -2.88 -3.11
C ARG A 29 -6.91 -1.51 -3.56
N VAL A 30 -6.76 -1.21 -4.85
CA VAL A 30 -7.09 0.10 -5.45
C VAL A 30 -7.77 -0.06 -6.81
N SER A 31 -8.62 0.89 -7.17
CA SER A 31 -9.16 1.01 -8.52
C SER A 31 -8.27 1.88 -9.39
N VAL A 32 -7.98 1.42 -10.60
CA VAL A 32 -7.16 2.13 -11.58
C VAL A 32 -7.92 2.16 -12.90
N GLN A 33 -8.04 3.35 -13.50
CA GLN A 33 -8.64 3.50 -14.83
C GLN A 33 -7.66 4.22 -15.75
N ALA A 34 -7.35 3.58 -16.88
CA ALA A 34 -6.44 4.12 -17.87
C ALA A 34 -7.21 4.57 -19.12
N PHE A 35 -6.97 5.81 -19.55
CA PHE A 35 -7.47 6.36 -20.79
C PHE A 35 -6.32 6.50 -21.78
N CYS A 36 -6.28 5.58 -22.74
CA CYS A 36 -5.21 5.49 -23.73
C CYS A 36 -5.65 6.17 -25.04
N GLU A 37 -4.70 6.78 -25.74
CA GLU A 37 -4.85 7.29 -27.11
C GLU A 37 -4.34 6.26 -28.12
N THR A 38 -3.33 5.45 -27.76
CA THR A 38 -2.70 4.45 -28.63
C THR A 38 -3.00 3.02 -28.18
N ALA A 39 -3.02 2.10 -29.16
CA ALA A 39 -3.19 0.67 -28.89
C ALA A 39 -1.97 0.06 -28.18
N GLU A 40 -0.78 0.65 -28.35
CA GLU A 40 0.47 0.21 -27.72
C GLU A 40 0.40 0.44 -26.21
N THR A 41 0.04 1.64 -25.77
CA THR A 41 -0.14 1.94 -24.35
C THR A 41 -1.29 1.14 -23.74
N ALA A 42 -2.41 0.99 -24.46
CA ALA A 42 -3.52 0.14 -24.00
C ALA A 42 -3.08 -1.32 -23.77
N ALA A 43 -2.26 -1.87 -24.67
CA ALA A 43 -1.70 -3.21 -24.53
C ALA A 43 -0.75 -3.30 -23.33
N ALA A 44 0.13 -2.30 -23.12
CA ALA A 44 1.03 -2.24 -21.98
C ALA A 44 0.27 -2.21 -20.64
N VAL A 45 -0.80 -1.41 -20.54
CA VAL A 45 -1.65 -1.36 -19.34
C VAL A 45 -2.39 -2.68 -19.11
N HIS A 46 -2.90 -3.31 -20.18
CA HIS A 46 -3.51 -4.64 -20.08
C HIS A 46 -2.53 -5.70 -19.58
N SER A 47 -1.31 -5.73 -20.12
CA SER A 47 -0.26 -6.64 -19.64
C SER A 47 0.17 -6.34 -18.20
N ALA A 48 0.15 -5.07 -17.78
CA ALA A 48 0.43 -4.70 -16.40
C ALA A 48 -0.63 -5.25 -15.42
N ALA A 49 -1.89 -5.33 -15.84
CA ALA A 49 -2.98 -5.88 -15.02
C ALA A 49 -2.79 -7.38 -14.68
N GLU A 50 -1.98 -8.11 -15.43
CA GLU A 50 -1.65 -9.51 -15.18
C GLU A 50 -0.43 -9.68 -14.24
N ASP A 51 0.28 -8.61 -13.88
CA ASP A 51 1.43 -8.68 -12.98
C ASP A 51 0.97 -8.98 -11.54
N ARG A 52 1.63 -9.96 -10.90
CA ARG A 52 1.36 -10.37 -9.52
C ARG A 52 1.37 -9.19 -8.52
N ARG A 53 2.20 -8.17 -8.75
CA ARG A 53 2.29 -6.97 -7.89
C ARG A 53 1.03 -6.11 -7.94
N LEU A 54 0.26 -6.18 -9.03
CA LEU A 54 -1.03 -5.53 -9.20
C LEU A 54 -2.21 -6.48 -8.97
N GLY A 55 -1.99 -7.69 -8.45
CA GLY A 55 -3.05 -8.70 -8.28
C GLY A 55 -4.21 -8.28 -7.35
N LYS A 56 -4.00 -7.28 -6.47
CA LYS A 56 -5.05 -6.68 -5.65
C LYS A 56 -5.70 -5.44 -6.28
N ALA A 57 -5.14 -4.90 -7.37
CA ALA A 57 -5.63 -3.71 -8.04
C ALA A 57 -6.64 -4.08 -9.14
N HIS A 58 -7.71 -3.31 -9.26
CA HIS A 58 -8.69 -3.47 -10.33
C HIS A 58 -8.41 -2.45 -11.43
N LEU A 59 -7.77 -2.91 -12.50
CA LEU A 59 -7.43 -2.10 -13.67
C LEU A 59 -8.53 -2.17 -14.74
N LYS A 60 -8.98 -1.01 -15.22
CA LYS A 60 -9.86 -0.86 -16.38
C LYS A 60 -9.18 0.00 -17.44
N VAL A 61 -9.21 -0.43 -18.69
CA VAL A 61 -8.64 0.31 -19.82
C VAL A 61 -9.76 0.80 -20.72
N GLU A 62 -9.71 2.08 -21.07
CA GLU A 62 -10.61 2.73 -22.00
C GLU A 62 -9.79 3.52 -23.04
N MET A 63 -10.34 3.63 -24.25
CA MET A 63 -9.74 4.44 -25.30
C MET A 63 -10.35 5.84 -25.32
N GLY A 64 -9.60 6.81 -25.84
CA GLY A 64 -10.06 8.19 -26.05
C GLY A 64 -9.34 9.25 -25.22
N GLY A 65 -8.25 8.86 -24.54
CA GLY A 65 -7.34 9.77 -23.84
C GLY A 65 -8.02 10.71 -22.85
N MET A 66 -7.48 11.91 -22.73
CA MET A 66 -7.93 12.90 -21.76
C MET A 66 -9.40 13.34 -21.94
N ALA A 67 -9.88 13.44 -23.19
CA ALA A 67 -11.25 13.84 -23.47
C ALA A 67 -12.27 12.81 -22.97
N ALA A 68 -11.99 11.51 -23.16
CA ALA A 68 -12.84 10.44 -22.65
C ALA A 68 -12.85 10.40 -21.12
N ALA A 69 -11.71 10.69 -20.48
CA ALA A 69 -11.62 10.76 -19.02
C ALA A 69 -12.54 11.85 -18.45
N ILE A 70 -12.49 13.06 -19.01
CA ILE A 70 -13.31 14.19 -18.56
C ILE A 70 -14.81 13.85 -18.71
N GLU A 71 -15.22 13.29 -19.85
CA GLU A 71 -16.61 12.91 -20.10
C GLU A 71 -17.10 11.81 -19.14
N ALA A 72 -16.25 10.80 -18.90
CA ALA A 72 -16.58 9.71 -17.97
C ALA A 72 -16.83 10.24 -16.55
N TYR A 73 -15.97 11.14 -16.06
CA TYR A 73 -16.04 11.63 -14.69
C TYR A 73 -17.02 12.78 -14.45
N HIS A 74 -17.65 13.30 -15.50
CA HIS A 74 -18.83 14.15 -15.34
C HIS A 74 -20.04 13.40 -14.76
N THR A 75 -20.12 12.08 -14.98
CA THR A 75 -21.31 11.28 -14.60
C THR A 75 -21.01 10.14 -13.62
N ALA A 76 -19.73 9.84 -13.38
CA ALA A 76 -19.27 8.78 -12.50
C ALA A 76 -18.20 9.27 -11.52
N PRO A 77 -18.10 8.69 -10.31
CA PRO A 77 -17.05 9.04 -9.35
C PRO A 77 -15.67 8.62 -9.86
N THR A 78 -14.63 9.30 -9.39
CA THR A 78 -13.25 9.02 -9.80
C THR A 78 -12.62 7.83 -9.07
N PRO A 79 -11.77 7.03 -9.73
CA PRO A 79 -11.04 5.93 -9.10
C PRO A 79 -9.90 6.43 -8.22
N ASN A 80 -9.18 5.51 -7.57
CA ASN A 80 -8.01 5.87 -6.78
C ASN A 80 -6.85 6.37 -7.66
N VAL A 81 -6.70 5.81 -8.88
CA VAL A 81 -5.67 6.18 -9.84
C VAL A 81 -6.27 6.35 -11.23
N ILE A 82 -5.97 7.47 -11.89
CA ILE A 82 -6.26 7.71 -13.30
C ILE A 82 -4.93 7.71 -14.06
N ILE A 83 -4.83 6.93 -15.13
CA ILE A 83 -3.71 6.97 -16.08
C ILE A 83 -4.21 7.65 -17.35
N LEU A 84 -3.50 8.67 -17.82
CA LEU A 84 -3.85 9.42 -19.01
C LEU A 84 -2.71 9.34 -20.00
N GLU A 85 -2.97 8.82 -21.19
CA GLU A 85 -2.06 9.00 -22.30
C GLU A 85 -2.34 10.32 -23.02
N THR A 86 -1.27 10.98 -23.45
CA THR A 86 -1.35 12.20 -24.24
C THR A 86 -0.24 12.24 -25.28
N GLU A 87 -0.62 12.44 -26.54
CA GLU A 87 0.32 12.80 -27.58
C GLU A 87 0.68 14.29 -27.53
N GLY A 88 1.97 14.61 -27.70
CA GLY A 88 2.58 15.95 -27.53
C GLY A 88 2.09 17.09 -28.43
N ARG A 89 0.94 16.95 -29.10
CA ARG A 89 0.22 18.04 -29.80
C ARG A 89 -1.02 18.54 -29.06
N SER A 90 -1.43 17.87 -27.98
CA SER A 90 -2.60 18.27 -27.19
C SER A 90 -2.21 19.26 -26.08
N ASP A 91 -3.16 20.14 -25.70
CA ASP A 91 -2.99 21.04 -24.56
C ASP A 91 -3.16 20.25 -23.25
N ILE A 92 -2.10 19.54 -22.87
CA ILE A 92 -2.06 18.70 -21.66
C ILE A 92 -2.42 19.52 -20.43
N LEU A 93 -1.89 20.73 -20.32
CA LEU A 93 -2.09 21.58 -19.14
C LEU A 93 -3.54 22.04 -19.04
N GLY A 94 -4.11 22.54 -20.14
CA GLY A 94 -5.52 22.95 -20.17
C GLY A 94 -6.48 21.79 -19.92
N GLY A 95 -6.20 20.61 -20.46
CA GLY A 95 -7.03 19.43 -20.22
C GLY A 95 -6.91 18.88 -18.79
N LEU A 96 -5.73 18.95 -18.15
CA LEU A 96 -5.58 18.64 -16.72
C LEU A 96 -6.33 19.64 -15.83
N ASP A 97 -6.33 20.93 -16.19
CA ASP A 97 -7.09 21.95 -15.47
C ASP A 97 -8.61 21.66 -15.55
N HIS A 98 -9.11 21.13 -16.67
CA HIS A 98 -10.51 20.68 -16.79
C HIS A 98 -10.76 19.40 -15.98
N LEU A 99 -9.88 18.41 -16.08
CA LEU A 99 -10.00 17.16 -15.33
C LEU A 99 -10.03 17.42 -13.80
N ALA A 100 -9.24 18.38 -13.32
CA ALA A 100 -9.24 18.77 -11.91
C ALA A 100 -10.60 19.29 -11.41
N THR A 101 -11.48 19.79 -12.29
CA THR A 101 -12.83 20.23 -11.91
C THR A 101 -13.80 19.08 -11.65
N VAL A 102 -13.48 17.88 -12.13
CA VAL A 102 -14.31 16.66 -12.01
C VAL A 102 -13.67 15.58 -11.13
N CYS A 103 -12.41 15.76 -10.69
CA CYS A 103 -11.72 14.81 -9.84
C CYS A 103 -11.96 15.00 -8.34
N ASP A 104 -12.07 13.89 -7.63
CA ASP A 104 -12.09 13.88 -6.17
C ASP A 104 -10.68 14.13 -5.61
N SER A 105 -10.59 14.80 -4.46
CA SER A 105 -9.32 15.18 -3.82
C SER A 105 -8.36 14.03 -3.47
N GLY A 106 -8.84 12.78 -3.49
CA GLY A 106 -8.05 11.58 -3.20
C GLY A 106 -7.50 10.86 -4.43
N THR A 107 -7.88 11.30 -5.64
CA THR A 107 -7.50 10.65 -6.89
C THR A 107 -6.09 11.06 -7.33
N ARG A 108 -5.27 10.05 -7.63
CA ARG A 108 -3.93 10.24 -8.17
C ARG A 108 -3.96 10.19 -9.68
N VAL A 109 -3.19 11.06 -10.33
CA VAL A 109 -3.14 11.14 -11.80
C VAL A 109 -1.73 10.83 -12.27
N VAL A 110 -1.60 9.84 -13.14
CA VAL A 110 -0.37 9.49 -13.87
C VAL A 110 -0.55 9.90 -15.32
N VAL A 111 0.42 10.61 -15.87
CA VAL A 111 0.38 11.04 -17.27
C VAL A 111 1.47 10.32 -18.05
N ILE A 112 1.09 9.65 -19.12
CA ILE A 112 1.99 9.04 -20.10
C ILE A 112 2.06 9.98 -21.30
N GLY A 113 3.23 10.56 -21.56
CA GLY A 113 3.42 11.45 -22.69
C GLY A 113 4.72 11.17 -23.44
N ASN A 114 4.93 11.82 -24.58
CA ASN A 114 6.12 11.62 -25.41
C ASN A 114 7.12 12.81 -25.36
N VAL A 115 6.84 13.83 -24.53
CA VAL A 115 7.62 15.06 -24.46
C VAL A 115 8.55 15.04 -23.25
N ASN A 116 9.85 14.94 -23.50
CA ASN A 116 10.87 15.05 -22.45
C ASN A 116 11.28 16.52 -22.23
N ASP A 117 10.42 17.30 -21.57
CA ASP A 117 10.68 18.71 -21.24
C ASP A 117 10.55 18.95 -19.72
N VAL A 118 11.61 19.48 -19.12
CA VAL A 118 11.68 19.81 -17.68
C VAL A 118 10.65 20.86 -17.27
N THR A 119 10.35 21.80 -18.17
CA THR A 119 9.34 22.85 -17.97
C THR A 119 7.94 22.23 -17.87
N LEU A 120 7.61 21.34 -18.81
CA LEU A 120 6.35 20.59 -18.79
C LEU A 120 6.24 19.78 -17.50
N TYR A 121 7.28 19.00 -17.16
CA TYR A 121 7.30 18.20 -15.94
C TYR A 121 7.04 19.04 -14.68
N ARG A 122 7.70 20.21 -14.54
CA ARG A 122 7.48 21.12 -13.41
C ARG A 122 6.05 21.66 -13.36
N GLU A 123 5.45 21.96 -14.50
CA GLU A 123 4.07 22.43 -14.58
C GLU A 123 3.05 21.33 -14.24
N LEU A 124 3.35 20.08 -14.58
CA LEU A 124 2.55 18.91 -14.17
C LEU A 124 2.60 18.69 -12.66
N VAL A 125 3.80 18.73 -12.07
CA VAL A 125 3.98 18.60 -10.61
C VAL A 125 3.25 19.72 -9.86
N ARG A 126 3.28 20.96 -10.38
CA ARG A 126 2.55 22.10 -9.79
C ARG A 126 1.04 21.92 -9.79
N ARG A 127 0.49 21.15 -10.73
CA ARG A 127 -0.94 20.81 -10.83
C ARG A 127 -1.32 19.55 -10.05
N GLY A 128 -0.38 18.94 -9.34
CA GLY A 128 -0.64 17.76 -8.52
C GLY A 128 -0.67 16.44 -9.31
N VAL A 129 -0.14 16.41 -10.54
CA VAL A 129 0.11 15.15 -11.24
C VAL A 129 1.08 14.32 -10.41
N SER A 130 0.70 13.08 -10.14
CA SER A 130 1.40 12.21 -9.20
C SER A 130 2.61 11.52 -9.83
N ASP A 131 2.58 11.26 -11.14
CA ASP A 131 3.73 10.76 -11.90
C ASP A 131 3.63 11.12 -13.39
N TYR A 132 4.78 11.27 -14.06
CA TYR A 132 4.88 11.51 -15.51
C TYR A 132 5.84 10.52 -16.14
N VAL A 133 5.30 9.65 -17.00
CA VAL A 133 6.05 8.59 -17.67
C VAL A 133 6.25 8.97 -19.13
N ILE A 134 7.50 8.90 -19.60
CA ILE A 134 7.83 9.18 -20.98
C ILE A 134 7.66 7.90 -21.79
N GLY A 135 6.74 7.90 -22.75
CA GLY A 135 6.49 6.78 -23.64
C GLY A 135 7.52 6.65 -24.78
N PRO A 136 7.52 5.51 -25.49
CA PRO A 136 6.61 4.36 -25.33
C PRO A 136 6.85 3.61 -24.00
N VAL A 137 5.78 3.08 -23.41
CA VAL A 137 5.82 2.41 -22.09
C VAL A 137 5.61 0.91 -22.24
N ASP A 138 6.35 0.12 -21.46
CA ASP A 138 6.10 -1.31 -21.30
C ASP A 138 5.24 -1.59 -20.05
N ALA A 139 4.75 -2.83 -19.93
CA ALA A 139 3.95 -3.25 -18.78
C ALA A 139 4.63 -2.95 -17.44
N LEU A 140 5.95 -3.17 -17.35
CA LEU A 140 6.71 -2.94 -16.12
C LEU A 140 6.77 -1.45 -15.74
N ASP A 141 6.79 -0.53 -16.71
CA ASP A 141 6.79 0.91 -16.45
C ASP A 141 5.45 1.35 -15.84
N VAL A 142 4.33 0.78 -16.35
CA VAL A 142 3.01 0.98 -15.77
C VAL A 142 2.94 0.42 -14.35
N VAL A 143 3.45 -0.80 -14.10
CA VAL A 143 3.52 -1.39 -12.76
C VAL A 143 4.33 -0.51 -11.81
N ARG A 144 5.52 -0.06 -12.23
CA ARG A 144 6.37 0.83 -11.45
C ARG A 144 5.67 2.12 -11.08
N SER A 145 5.02 2.75 -12.06
CA SER A 145 4.30 4.01 -11.86
C SER A 145 3.19 3.82 -10.83
N ILE A 146 2.32 2.82 -11.02
CA ILE A 146 1.21 2.54 -10.09
C ILE A 146 1.72 2.21 -8.69
N CYS A 147 2.66 1.27 -8.55
CA CYS A 147 3.20 0.88 -7.25
C CYS A 147 3.91 2.06 -6.56
N GLY A 148 4.68 2.85 -7.31
CA GLY A 148 5.42 4.02 -6.81
C GLY A 148 4.52 5.07 -6.16
N LEU A 149 3.28 5.25 -6.66
CA LEU A 149 2.28 6.13 -6.05
C LEU A 149 1.95 5.77 -4.60
N PHE A 150 2.07 4.50 -4.25
CA PHE A 150 1.79 3.96 -2.92
C PHE A 150 3.07 3.66 -2.13
N SER A 151 4.24 3.58 -2.79
CA SER A 151 5.53 3.52 -2.10
C SER A 151 5.81 4.78 -1.27
N ALA A 152 5.30 5.96 -1.67
CA ALA A 152 5.39 7.16 -0.83
C ALA A 152 4.44 7.12 0.39
N LEU A 153 3.33 6.38 0.32
CA LEU A 153 2.53 6.07 1.51
C LEU A 153 3.30 5.15 2.48
N GLU A 154 4.25 4.34 1.99
CA GLU A 154 5.19 3.57 2.82
C GLU A 154 6.25 4.42 3.53
N ALA A 155 6.47 5.69 3.12
CA ALA A 155 7.26 6.61 3.93
C ALA A 155 6.58 6.91 5.29
N LYS A 156 5.27 6.65 5.40
CA LYS A 156 4.61 6.37 6.67
C LYS A 156 4.73 4.86 6.87
N ALA A 157 5.67 4.44 7.71
CA ALA A 157 6.01 3.03 7.95
C ALA A 157 4.74 2.16 8.02
N ILE A 158 4.46 1.40 6.96
CA ILE A 158 3.37 0.43 6.98
C ILE A 158 3.74 -0.61 8.02
N GLY A 159 2.81 -0.85 8.94
CA GLY A 159 2.92 -1.84 9.99
C GLY A 159 3.39 -3.19 9.46
N ARG A 160 4.35 -3.77 10.15
CA ARG A 160 4.83 -5.12 9.87
C ARG A 160 3.96 -6.14 10.58
N ILE A 161 3.46 -7.12 9.83
CA ILE A 161 2.76 -8.28 10.38
C ILE A 161 3.77 -9.40 10.64
N ILE A 162 3.73 -9.97 11.84
CA ILE A 162 4.53 -11.11 12.28
C ILE A 162 3.56 -12.20 12.70
N ALA A 163 3.41 -13.23 11.88
CA ALA A 163 2.54 -14.38 12.19
C ALA A 163 3.35 -15.51 12.83
N ILE A 164 2.90 -15.99 14.00
CA ILE A 164 3.52 -17.08 14.74
C ILE A 164 2.56 -18.27 14.75
N VAL A 165 2.81 -19.22 13.84
CA VAL A 165 1.96 -20.39 13.65
C VAL A 165 2.60 -21.62 14.30
N GLY A 166 1.85 -22.28 15.18
CA GLY A 166 2.28 -23.52 15.81
C GLY A 166 2.16 -24.72 14.87
N ALA A 167 3.21 -25.54 14.75
CA ALA A 167 3.16 -26.77 13.95
C ALA A 167 2.21 -27.84 14.54
N LYS A 168 1.91 -27.75 15.84
CA LYS A 168 0.97 -28.60 16.59
C LYS A 168 0.34 -27.79 17.72
N GLY A 169 -0.79 -28.26 18.24
CA GLY A 169 -1.39 -27.69 19.46
C GLY A 169 -0.45 -27.81 20.66
N GLY A 170 -0.42 -26.78 21.50
CA GLY A 170 0.35 -26.79 22.75
C GLY A 170 1.87 -26.60 22.61
N VAL A 171 2.38 -26.27 21.42
CA VAL A 171 3.83 -25.99 21.22
C VAL A 171 4.27 -24.62 21.77
N GLY A 172 3.33 -23.83 22.31
CA GLY A 172 3.60 -22.52 22.88
C GLY A 172 3.61 -21.36 21.88
N ALA A 173 2.96 -21.49 20.72
CA ALA A 173 2.89 -20.44 19.71
C ALA A 173 2.34 -19.11 20.29
N SER A 174 1.20 -19.15 20.98
CA SER A 174 0.62 -17.98 21.66
C SER A 174 1.56 -17.38 22.70
N THR A 175 2.27 -18.23 23.47
CA THR A 175 3.27 -17.75 24.44
C THR A 175 4.40 -16.98 23.75
N VAL A 176 4.91 -17.49 22.62
CA VAL A 176 5.93 -16.79 21.82
C VAL A 176 5.36 -15.50 21.25
N ALA A 177 4.16 -15.51 20.68
CA ALA A 177 3.50 -14.33 20.13
C ALA A 177 3.34 -13.21 21.16
N HIS A 178 2.81 -13.56 22.34
CA HIS A 178 2.62 -12.60 23.41
C HIS A 178 3.95 -11.98 23.87
N ASN A 179 4.98 -12.80 24.07
CA ASN A 179 6.28 -12.32 24.52
C ASN A 179 7.02 -11.51 23.46
N VAL A 180 6.88 -11.85 22.17
CA VAL A 180 7.45 -11.06 21.06
C VAL A 180 6.80 -9.68 21.02
N ALA A 181 5.46 -9.61 21.06
CA ALA A 181 4.76 -8.32 21.07
C ALA A 181 5.13 -7.47 22.29
N TRP A 182 5.22 -8.10 23.47
CA TRP A 182 5.65 -7.46 24.70
C TRP A 182 7.09 -6.94 24.62
N ALA A 183 8.02 -7.73 24.08
CA ALA A 183 9.42 -7.32 23.91
C ALA A 183 9.56 -6.16 22.91
N ILE A 184 8.78 -6.15 21.82
CA ILE A 184 8.72 -5.02 20.89
C ILE A 184 8.24 -3.75 21.61
N ALA A 185 7.14 -3.84 22.36
CA ALA A 185 6.59 -2.71 23.09
C ALA A 185 7.54 -2.18 24.17
N ARG A 186 8.13 -3.07 24.97
CA ARG A 186 8.95 -2.69 26.14
C ARG A 186 10.40 -2.39 25.79
N ASP A 187 11.05 -3.26 25.02
CA ASP A 187 12.50 -3.23 24.82
C ASP A 187 12.89 -2.42 23.57
N VAL A 188 12.04 -2.41 22.54
CA VAL A 188 12.24 -1.60 21.32
C VAL A 188 11.52 -0.25 21.42
N GLY A 189 10.44 -0.17 22.19
CA GLY A 189 9.65 1.07 22.36
C GLY A 189 8.78 1.41 21.16
N LEU A 190 8.38 0.40 20.37
CA LEU A 190 7.46 0.56 19.24
C LEU A 190 6.06 0.11 19.63
N ASP A 191 5.05 0.83 19.15
CA ASP A 191 3.65 0.41 19.31
C ASP A 191 3.44 -0.95 18.63
N SER A 192 2.92 -1.89 19.41
CA SER A 192 2.60 -3.23 18.96
C SER A 192 1.16 -3.63 19.31
N VAL A 193 0.56 -4.43 18.43
CA VAL A 193 -0.75 -5.04 18.63
C VAL A 193 -0.61 -6.54 18.61
N VAL A 194 -1.16 -7.23 19.61
CA VAL A 194 -1.44 -8.67 19.52
C VAL A 194 -2.85 -8.83 18.95
N ALA A 195 -3.00 -9.56 17.87
CA ALA A 195 -4.30 -9.91 17.32
C ALA A 195 -4.52 -11.42 17.47
N ASP A 196 -5.46 -11.80 18.34
CA ASP A 196 -5.77 -13.20 18.61
C ASP A 196 -6.75 -13.73 17.56
N LEU A 197 -6.21 -14.51 16.62
CA LEU A 197 -6.98 -15.11 15.53
C LEU A 197 -7.58 -16.48 15.89
N ASP A 198 -7.32 -17.00 17.09
CA ASP A 198 -7.99 -18.21 17.57
C ASP A 198 -9.37 -17.83 18.11
N LEU A 199 -10.34 -17.66 17.20
CA LEU A 199 -11.65 -17.12 17.56
C LEU A 199 -12.46 -18.03 18.49
N ALA A 200 -12.18 -19.33 18.49
CA ALA A 200 -12.90 -20.31 19.28
C ALA A 200 -12.26 -20.55 20.65
N PHE A 201 -10.93 -20.46 20.74
CA PHE A 201 -10.18 -20.84 21.94
C PHE A 201 -9.12 -19.81 22.35
N GLY A 202 -9.18 -18.61 21.78
CA GLY A 202 -8.28 -17.50 22.07
C GLY A 202 -8.27 -17.16 23.55
N THR A 203 -7.07 -17.02 24.09
CA THR A 203 -6.82 -16.80 25.52
C THR A 203 -6.04 -15.52 25.77
N ALA A 204 -5.74 -14.72 24.74
CA ALA A 204 -4.95 -13.51 24.88
C ALA A 204 -5.57 -12.51 25.87
N GLY A 205 -6.90 -12.40 25.91
CA GLY A 205 -7.60 -11.57 26.91
C GLY A 205 -7.25 -11.96 28.35
N LEU A 206 -7.22 -13.26 28.65
CA LEU A 206 -6.84 -13.76 29.98
C LEU A 206 -5.36 -13.50 30.28
N ASP A 207 -4.48 -13.77 29.32
CA ASP A 207 -3.03 -13.62 29.49
C ASP A 207 -2.62 -12.15 29.72
N TYR A 208 -3.30 -11.21 29.07
CA TYR A 208 -3.10 -9.77 29.26
C TYR A 208 -3.98 -9.15 30.33
N ASN A 209 -4.81 -9.95 31.01
CA ASN A 209 -5.79 -9.51 32.00
C ASN A 209 -6.67 -8.36 31.46
N GLN A 210 -7.13 -8.51 30.22
CA GLN A 210 -8.07 -7.60 29.56
C GLN A 210 -9.39 -8.33 29.34
N ASP A 211 -10.50 -7.63 29.58
CA ASP A 211 -11.86 -8.12 29.31
C ASP A 211 -12.57 -7.21 28.29
N PRO A 212 -12.14 -7.22 27.02
CA PRO A 212 -12.76 -6.43 25.97
C PRO A 212 -14.20 -6.84 25.72
N SER A 213 -15.11 -5.86 25.72
CA SER A 213 -16.50 -6.09 25.29
C SER A 213 -16.66 -6.23 23.76
N GLN A 214 -15.64 -5.81 23.01
CA GLN A 214 -15.57 -5.92 21.55
C GLN A 214 -14.17 -6.32 21.13
N GLY A 215 -14.07 -7.12 20.07
CA GLY A 215 -12.80 -7.62 19.58
C GLY A 215 -12.85 -7.93 18.09
N ILE A 216 -11.99 -8.83 17.65
CA ILE A 216 -11.82 -9.13 16.23
C ILE A 216 -13.11 -9.65 15.58
N ALA A 217 -13.94 -10.41 16.30
CA ALA A 217 -15.20 -10.92 15.78
C ALA A 217 -16.15 -9.79 15.35
N ASN A 218 -16.17 -8.66 16.09
CA ASN A 218 -17.00 -7.52 15.74
C ASN A 218 -16.60 -6.90 14.39
N ALA A 219 -15.30 -6.88 14.08
CA ALA A 219 -14.80 -6.39 12.80
C ALA A 219 -15.15 -7.34 11.65
N VAL A 220 -14.88 -8.64 11.82
CA VAL A 220 -15.08 -9.62 10.73
C VAL A 220 -16.56 -9.77 10.36
N PHE A 221 -17.48 -9.66 11.34
CA PHE A 221 -18.92 -9.71 11.07
C PHE A 221 -19.52 -8.38 10.58
N SER A 222 -18.73 -7.32 10.43
CA SER A 222 -19.20 -6.01 9.93
C SER A 222 -18.16 -5.34 9.01
N PRO A 223 -17.82 -5.98 7.87
CA PRO A 223 -16.74 -5.53 7.00
C PRO A 223 -16.98 -4.14 6.38
N ASP A 224 -18.24 -3.77 6.12
CA ASP A 224 -18.62 -2.47 5.54
C ASP A 224 -18.36 -1.27 6.46
N ARG A 225 -18.01 -1.51 7.73
CA ARG A 225 -17.80 -0.48 8.76
C ARG A 225 -16.35 -0.37 9.26
N ILE A 226 -15.42 -1.09 8.62
CA ILE A 226 -14.02 -1.09 9.05
C ILE A 226 -13.33 0.16 8.52
N ASP A 227 -13.26 1.19 9.36
CA ASP A 227 -12.33 2.32 9.21
C ASP A 227 -11.27 2.31 10.33
N THR A 228 -10.27 3.18 10.24
CA THR A 228 -9.19 3.26 11.24
C THR A 228 -9.71 3.60 12.64
N ALA A 229 -10.71 4.48 12.73
CA ALA A 229 -11.29 4.88 14.02
C ALA A 229 -12.10 3.76 14.68
N PHE A 230 -12.72 2.89 13.88
CA PHE A 230 -13.45 1.72 14.33
C PHE A 230 -12.46 0.65 14.85
N VAL A 231 -11.40 0.36 14.10
CA VAL A 231 -10.36 -0.60 14.54
C VAL A 231 -9.71 -0.14 15.84
N ASP A 232 -9.36 1.14 15.98
CA ASP A 232 -8.78 1.69 17.22
C ASP A 232 -9.70 1.50 18.44
N ARG A 233 -11.03 1.49 18.26
CA ARG A 233 -11.99 1.24 19.36
C ARG A 233 -12.07 -0.23 19.79
N LEU A 234 -11.68 -1.15 18.91
CA LEU A 234 -11.64 -2.58 19.22
C LEU A 234 -10.37 -2.97 19.99
N LEU A 235 -9.34 -2.13 19.94
CA LEU A 235 -8.08 -2.34 20.64
C LEU A 235 -8.23 -2.08 22.13
N SER A 236 -7.86 -3.08 22.94
CA SER A 236 -7.72 -2.93 24.39
C SER A 236 -6.28 -2.60 24.73
N LYS A 237 -6.05 -1.48 25.42
CA LYS A 237 -4.71 -1.05 25.80
C LYS A 237 -4.18 -1.90 26.97
N CYS A 238 -3.15 -2.71 26.73
CA CYS A 238 -2.48 -3.52 27.75
C CYS A 238 -1.38 -2.73 28.46
N THR A 239 -0.60 -1.96 27.71
CA THR A 239 0.45 -1.03 28.20
C THR A 239 0.49 0.22 27.32
N ASP A 240 1.45 1.13 27.55
CA ASP A 240 1.59 2.34 26.73
C ASP A 240 1.85 2.07 25.24
N HIS A 241 2.60 1.01 24.94
CA HIS A 241 2.98 0.62 23.58
C HIS A 241 2.46 -0.77 23.18
N LEU A 242 1.55 -1.36 23.96
CA LEU A 242 0.99 -2.69 23.67
C LEU A 242 -0.53 -2.64 23.75
N SER A 243 -1.17 -3.02 22.66
CA SER A 243 -2.61 -3.17 22.55
C SER A 243 -2.98 -4.60 22.15
N LEU A 244 -4.21 -4.99 22.46
CA LEU A 244 -4.77 -6.31 22.19
C LEU A 244 -6.03 -6.16 21.36
N LEU A 245 -6.06 -6.83 20.21
CA LEU A 245 -7.27 -7.13 19.48
C LEU A 245 -7.68 -8.57 19.84
N ALA A 246 -8.56 -8.70 20.82
CA ALA A 246 -8.89 -10.00 21.39
C ALA A 246 -9.86 -10.82 20.54
N ALA A 247 -9.75 -12.14 20.65
CA ALA A 247 -10.78 -13.09 20.25
C ALA A 247 -12.07 -12.86 21.06
N PRO A 248 -13.25 -13.21 20.52
CA PRO A 248 -14.51 -13.11 21.25
C PRO A 248 -14.53 -14.00 22.49
N ALA A 249 -15.11 -13.51 23.58
CA ALA A 249 -15.28 -14.27 24.82
C ALA A 249 -16.47 -15.26 24.79
N THR A 250 -17.26 -15.29 23.72
CA THR A 250 -18.46 -16.14 23.58
C THR A 250 -18.45 -16.93 22.28
N LEU A 251 -18.95 -18.18 22.35
CA LEU A 251 -19.10 -19.10 21.22
C LEU A 251 -20.52 -19.08 20.66
N GLU A 252 -21.01 -17.89 20.32
CA GLU A 252 -22.41 -17.71 19.85
C GLU A 252 -22.58 -17.93 18.34
N ARG A 253 -21.49 -17.96 17.57
CA ARG A 253 -21.51 -17.98 16.10
C ARG A 253 -20.57 -19.03 15.54
N VAL A 254 -20.92 -19.51 14.34
CA VAL A 254 -20.04 -20.37 13.54
C VAL A 254 -18.98 -19.49 12.89
N TYR A 255 -17.73 -19.90 13.00
CA TYR A 255 -16.58 -19.24 12.38
C TYR A 255 -16.23 -19.98 11.08
N ASP A 256 -16.91 -19.62 10.00
CA ASP A 256 -16.61 -20.09 8.64
C ASP A 256 -16.28 -18.86 7.79
N PHE A 257 -15.00 -18.49 7.79
CA PHE A 257 -14.51 -17.28 7.13
C PHE A 257 -13.67 -17.67 5.91
N GLY A 258 -13.89 -16.99 4.80
CA GLY A 258 -13.02 -17.09 3.63
C GLY A 258 -11.68 -16.41 3.84
N ASP A 259 -10.71 -16.71 2.97
CA ASP A 259 -9.32 -16.26 3.07
C ASP A 259 -9.15 -14.73 3.15
N GLU A 260 -10.10 -13.96 2.59
CA GLU A 260 -10.06 -12.49 2.55
C GLU A 260 -10.80 -11.81 3.71
N ALA A 261 -11.42 -12.57 4.63
CA ALA A 261 -12.32 -12.01 5.65
C ALA A 261 -11.64 -11.03 6.63
N PHE A 262 -10.32 -11.12 6.77
CA PHE A 262 -9.53 -10.30 7.70
C PHE A 262 -8.68 -9.24 7.00
N ASP A 263 -8.64 -9.22 5.65
CA ASP A 263 -7.77 -8.33 4.88
C ASP A 263 -7.98 -6.85 5.27
N THR A 264 -9.24 -6.40 5.33
CA THR A 264 -9.57 -5.02 5.67
C THR A 264 -9.13 -4.63 7.10
N ILE A 265 -9.16 -5.58 8.04
CA ILE A 265 -8.72 -5.36 9.42
C ILE A 265 -7.21 -5.18 9.44
N PHE A 266 -6.48 -6.08 8.76
CA PHE A 266 -5.03 -6.01 8.69
C PHE A 266 -4.54 -4.78 7.94
N ASP A 267 -5.18 -4.42 6.82
CA ASP A 267 -4.84 -3.20 6.09
C ASP A 267 -5.03 -1.95 6.96
N SER A 268 -6.11 -1.90 7.75
CA SER A 268 -6.34 -0.80 8.71
C SER A 268 -5.30 -0.78 9.84
N LEU A 269 -5.02 -1.93 10.48
CA LEU A 269 -3.99 -2.03 11.53
C LEU A 269 -2.61 -1.65 11.02
N ARG A 270 -2.27 -2.02 9.79
CA ARG A 270 -0.98 -1.70 9.17
C ARG A 270 -0.82 -0.20 8.90
N ILE A 271 -1.91 0.56 8.82
CA ILE A 271 -1.84 2.03 8.66
C ILE A 271 -1.58 2.71 10.02
N THR A 272 -2.03 2.12 11.12
CA THR A 272 -2.00 2.76 12.45
C THR A 272 -0.90 2.23 13.36
N THR A 273 -0.47 0.98 13.18
CA THR A 273 0.41 0.28 14.13
C THR A 273 1.69 -0.21 13.45
N PRO A 274 2.88 0.14 13.95
CA PRO A 274 4.17 -0.32 13.41
C PRO A 274 4.39 -1.84 13.43
N CYS A 275 3.90 -2.54 14.46
CA CYS A 275 4.10 -3.98 14.62
C CYS A 275 2.80 -4.68 15.01
N ILE A 276 2.40 -5.69 14.23
CA ILE A 276 1.20 -6.49 14.48
C ILE A 276 1.66 -7.94 14.62
N VAL A 277 1.36 -8.57 15.74
CA VAL A 277 1.72 -9.97 16.03
C VAL A 277 0.46 -10.81 16.05
N LEU A 278 0.44 -11.85 15.23
CA LEU A 278 -0.66 -12.82 15.08
C LEU A 278 -0.25 -14.18 15.62
#